data_AF-A0A645H269-F1
#
_entry.id   AF-A0A645H269-F1
#
_cell.length_a   1.000
_cell.length_b   1.000
_cell.length_c   1.000
_cell.angle_alpha   90.00
_cell.angle_beta   90.00
_cell.angle_gamma   90.00
#
_symmetry.space_group_name_H-M   'P 1'
#
loop_
_entity.id
_entity.type
_entity.pdbx_description
1 polymer ?
#
loop_
_entity_poly.entity_id
_entity_poly.type
_entity_poly.pdbx_seq_one_letter_code
_entity_poly.pdbx_strand_id
1 'polypeptide(L)'
;MYNMFKKQGLGTTAYRDGWSMFDNIIVSKGFLGDDKTTLKMYKALIFNRNFLKQAEGSFAGYPFRTFVGGQYMGGYSDHFPVYMFLIKEK
;
A
#
# COMPACT_ATOMS: atom_id res chain seq x y z
N MET A 1 8.99 0.68 -4.78
CA MET A 1 7.55 0.80 -5.17
C MET A 1 7.31 1.68 -6.41
N TYR A 2 8.33 2.36 -6.96
CA TYR A 2 8.22 3.25 -8.12
C TYR A 2 7.48 2.68 -9.35
N ASN A 3 7.83 1.46 -9.79
CA ASN A 3 7.18 0.86 -10.97
C ASN A 3 5.69 0.57 -10.75
N MET A 4 5.27 0.21 -9.52
CA MET A 4 3.85 0.03 -9.21
C MET A 4 3.07 1.33 -9.41
N PHE A 5 3.66 2.46 -9.01
CA PHE A 5 3.06 3.77 -9.23
C PHE A 5 3.09 4.18 -10.71
N LYS A 6 4.28 4.27 -11.30
CA LYS A 6 4.47 4.89 -12.62
C LYS A 6 4.05 4.02 -13.80
N LYS A 7 4.11 2.69 -13.67
CA LYS A 7 3.79 1.77 -14.77
C LYS A 7 2.44 1.08 -14.60
N GLN A 8 2.04 0.80 -13.35
CA GLN A 8 0.80 0.06 -13.06
C GLN A 8 -0.33 0.97 -12.57
N GLY A 9 -0.06 2.26 -12.32
CA GLY A 9 -1.06 3.22 -11.85
C GLY A 9 -1.58 2.95 -10.44
N LEU A 10 -0.88 2.14 -9.64
CA LEU A 10 -1.28 1.84 -8.26
C LEU A 10 -0.85 2.96 -7.32
N GLY A 11 -1.67 3.25 -6.32
CA GLY A 11 -1.36 4.20 -5.24
C GLY A 11 -1.75 3.66 -3.87
N THR A 12 -1.24 4.31 -2.83
CA THR A 12 -1.62 4.02 -1.44
C THR A 12 -2.71 4.96 -0.96
N THR A 13 -2.85 6.14 -1.56
CA THR A 13 -3.96 7.07 -1.30
C THR A 13 -4.38 7.76 -2.60
N ALA A 14 -5.61 8.28 -2.62
CA ALA A 14 -6.16 9.00 -3.76
C ALA A 14 -6.79 10.32 -3.32
N TYR A 15 -6.52 11.40 -4.04
CA TYR A 15 -7.04 12.73 -3.78
C TYR A 15 -7.22 13.49 -5.10
N ARG A 16 -8.38 14.14 -5.27
CA ARG A 16 -8.76 14.88 -6.51
C ARG A 16 -8.52 14.06 -7.79
N ASP A 17 -8.97 12.80 -7.78
CA ASP A 17 -8.82 11.85 -8.90
C ASP A 17 -7.38 11.52 -9.30
N GLY A 18 -6.42 11.83 -8.43
CA GLY A 18 -5.03 11.44 -8.55
C GLY A 18 -4.63 10.39 -7.50
N TRP A 19 -3.97 9.33 -7.95
CA TRP A 19 -3.28 8.39 -7.06
C TRP A 19 -1.94 8.97 -6.59
N SER A 20 -1.59 8.70 -5.33
CA SER A 20 -0.30 9.01 -4.72
C SER A 20 0.33 7.77 -4.11
N MET A 21 1.66 7.68 -4.20
CA MET A 21 2.48 6.65 -3.56
C MET A 21 3.15 7.22 -2.31
N PHE A 22 2.36 7.47 -1.26
CA PHE A 22 2.88 8.08 -0.03
C PHE A 22 3.51 7.07 0.92
N ASP A 23 2.91 5.90 1.06
CA ASP A 23 3.32 4.93 2.07
C ASP A 23 4.42 4.02 1.52
N ASN A 24 5.51 3.89 2.26
CA ASN A 24 6.69 3.13 1.85
C ASN A 24 7.30 2.39 3.05
N ILE A 25 7.84 1.20 2.80
CA ILE A 25 8.70 0.49 3.75
C ILE A 25 10.12 0.53 3.19
N ILE A 26 11.06 1.06 3.99
CA ILE A 26 12.47 1.20 3.62
C ILE A 26 13.28 0.27 4.52
N VAL A 27 14.15 -0.53 3.91
CA VAL A 27 14.99 -1.49 4.61
C VAL A 27 16.46 -1.23 4.30
N SER A 28 17.27 -1.13 5.35
CA SER A 28 18.71 -0.94 5.24
C SER A 28 19.40 -2.19 4.69
N LYS A 29 20.43 -2.01 3.86
CA LYS A 29 21.21 -3.13 3.27
C LYS A 29 21.72 -4.11 4.34
N GLY A 30 22.22 -3.61 5.47
CA GLY A 30 22.77 -4.45 6.54
C GLY A 30 21.75 -5.40 7.19
N PHE A 31 20.46 -5.06 7.16
CA PHE A 31 19.41 -5.96 7.62
C PHE A 31 19.20 -7.16 6.68
N LEU A 32 19.55 -6.98 5.40
CA LEU A 32 19.35 -8.01 4.39
C LEU A 32 20.55 -8.95 4.23
N GLY A 33 21.76 -8.52 4.60
CA GLY A 33 23.00 -9.28 4.44
C GLY A 33 23.31 -9.71 3.00
N ASP A 34 24.37 -10.49 2.81
CA ASP A 34 24.84 -10.89 1.47
C ASP A 34 24.62 -12.39 1.17
N ASP A 35 24.35 -13.23 2.17
CA ASP A 35 24.18 -14.69 2.05
C ASP A 35 22.76 -15.17 2.38
N LYS A 36 22.44 -16.46 2.22
CA LYS A 36 21.08 -16.97 2.46
C LYS A 36 20.69 -17.16 3.93
N THR A 37 21.65 -16.99 4.85
CA THR A 37 21.41 -17.13 6.30
C THR A 37 20.69 -15.92 6.90
N THR A 38 20.72 -14.80 6.18
CA THR A 38 20.08 -13.52 6.52
C THR A 38 18.76 -13.30 5.77
N LEU A 39 17.92 -12.38 6.26
CA LEU A 39 16.64 -12.06 5.63
C LEU A 39 16.83 -11.43 4.25
N LYS A 40 16.08 -11.85 3.23
CA LYS A 40 16.09 -11.25 1.91
C LYS A 40 14.76 -10.60 1.61
N MET A 41 14.82 -9.42 0.97
CA MET A 41 13.64 -8.78 0.42
C MET A 41 13.18 -9.56 -0.80
N TYR A 42 12.00 -10.18 -0.71
CA TYR A 42 11.41 -10.95 -1.79
C TYR A 42 10.45 -10.11 -2.62
N LYS A 43 9.51 -9.44 -1.96
CA LYS A 43 8.47 -8.65 -2.62
C LYS A 43 7.91 -7.58 -1.70
N ALA A 44 7.50 -6.46 -2.28
CA ALA A 44 6.71 -5.43 -1.60
C ALA A 44 5.45 -5.15 -2.42
N LEU A 45 4.33 -4.89 -1.73
CA LEU A 45 3.00 -4.81 -2.31
C LEU A 45 2.14 -3.78 -1.57
N ILE A 46 1.10 -3.32 -2.26
CA ILE A 46 0.00 -2.54 -1.69
C ILE A 46 -1.15 -3.50 -1.43
N PHE A 47 -1.74 -3.46 -0.24
CA PHE A 47 -2.88 -4.29 0.13
C PHE A 47 -4.18 -3.55 -0.19
N ASN A 48 -4.73 -3.79 -1.38
CA ASN A 48 -5.91 -3.10 -1.92
C ASN A 48 -7.08 -4.07 -2.20
N ARG A 49 -7.42 -4.94 -1.24
CA ARG A 49 -8.54 -5.87 -1.37
C ARG A 49 -9.87 -5.11 -1.49
N ASN A 50 -10.86 -5.73 -2.14
CA ASN A 50 -12.13 -5.06 -2.45
C ASN A 50 -12.87 -4.54 -1.21
N PHE A 51 -12.81 -5.23 -0.08
CA PHE A 51 -13.43 -4.76 1.17
C PHE A 51 -12.79 -3.48 1.73
N LEU A 52 -11.55 -3.15 1.33
CA LEU A 52 -10.90 -1.89 1.71
C LEU A 52 -11.26 -0.74 0.77
N LYS A 53 -12.07 -0.98 -0.27
CA LYS A 53 -12.41 0.02 -1.27
C LYS A 53 -13.83 0.51 -1.09
N GLN A 54 -14.04 1.78 -1.36
CA GLN A 54 -15.37 2.33 -1.59
C GLN A 54 -16.01 1.59 -2.78
N ALA A 55 -17.16 0.96 -2.55
CA ALA A 55 -17.81 0.12 -3.56
C ALA A 55 -18.52 0.95 -4.64
N GLU A 56 -19.14 2.07 -4.25
CA GLU A 56 -20.08 2.82 -5.09
C GLU A 56 -19.92 4.35 -4.93
N GLY A 57 -20.57 5.09 -5.82
CA GLY A 57 -20.57 6.56 -5.85
C GLY A 57 -19.35 7.15 -6.55
N SER A 58 -19.19 8.46 -6.47
CA SER A 58 -18.13 9.21 -7.17
C SER A 58 -16.71 8.82 -6.77
N PHE A 59 -16.53 8.17 -5.61
CA PHE A 59 -15.23 7.71 -5.12
C PHE A 59 -15.07 6.19 -5.22
N ALA A 60 -15.88 5.49 -6.02
CA ALA A 60 -15.75 4.04 -6.19
C ALA A 60 -14.30 3.65 -6.56
N GLY A 61 -13.75 2.66 -5.87
CA GLY A 61 -12.36 2.20 -6.02
C GLY A 61 -11.32 2.91 -5.14
N TYR A 62 -11.65 4.06 -4.53
CA TYR A 62 -10.80 4.70 -3.52
C TYR A 62 -10.73 3.86 -2.23
N PRO A 63 -9.76 4.09 -1.34
CA PRO A 63 -9.83 3.56 0.02
C PRO A 63 -11.18 3.89 0.69
N PHE A 64 -11.78 2.91 1.34
CA PHE A 64 -13.01 3.11 2.09
C PHE A 64 -12.67 3.88 3.37
N ARG A 65 -12.85 5.20 3.31
CA ARG A 65 -12.38 6.14 4.33
C ARG A 65 -13.17 6.01 5.62
N THR A 66 -12.50 6.22 6.75
CA THR A 66 -13.17 6.32 8.05
C THR A 66 -13.96 7.62 8.17
N PHE A 67 -13.39 8.72 7.68
CA PHE A 67 -14.01 10.04 7.67
C PHE A 67 -13.87 10.72 6.31
N VAL A 68 -14.87 11.52 5.95
CA VAL A 68 -14.82 12.48 4.84
C VAL A 68 -15.20 13.84 5.39
N GLY A 69 -14.23 14.76 5.47
CA GLY A 69 -14.41 15.99 6.23
C GLY A 69 -14.73 15.69 7.69
N GLY A 70 -15.84 16.23 8.21
CA GLY A 70 -16.32 15.96 9.56
C GLY A 70 -17.27 14.75 9.68
N GLN A 71 -17.60 14.07 8.59
CA GLN A 71 -18.58 12.99 8.58
C GLN A 71 -17.90 11.63 8.73
N TYR A 72 -18.38 10.81 9.68
CA TYR A 72 -17.97 9.40 9.80
C TYR A 72 -18.65 8.56 8.72
N MET A 73 -17.86 7.80 7.98
CA MET A 73 -18.30 6.98 6.85
C MET A 73 -18.30 5.48 7.15
N GLY A 74 -17.70 5.05 8.26
CA GLY A 74 -17.64 3.63 8.64
C GLY A 74 -16.55 2.81 7.97
N GLY A 75 -15.69 3.44 7.16
CA GLY A 75 -14.57 2.76 6.50
C GLY A 75 -13.32 2.59 7.37
N TYR A 76 -12.32 1.93 6.80
CA TYR A 76 -11.09 1.50 7.48
C TYR A 76 -10.02 2.58 7.54
N SER A 77 -9.75 3.27 6.43
CA SER A 77 -8.69 4.27 6.29
C SER A 77 -8.79 4.97 4.94
N ASP A 78 -8.28 6.19 4.84
CA ASP A 78 -8.06 6.89 3.58
C ASP A 78 -6.77 6.47 2.86
N HIS A 79 -6.03 5.49 3.40
CA HIS A 79 -4.84 4.89 2.83
C HIS A 79 -4.97 3.35 2.73
N PHE A 80 -4.42 2.77 1.67
CA PHE A 80 -4.17 1.33 1.59
C PHE A 80 -2.85 0.98 2.30
N PRO A 81 -2.82 -0.11 3.08
CA PRO A 81 -1.58 -0.57 3.70
C PRO A 81 -0.54 -1.01 2.66
N VAL A 82 0.73 -0.84 3.01
CA VAL A 82 1.85 -1.46 2.30
C VAL A 82 2.46 -2.56 3.14
N TYR A 83 2.95 -3.61 2.49
CA TYR A 83 3.56 -4.74 3.17
C TYR A 83 4.68 -5.33 2.32
N MET A 84 5.55 -6.10 2.96
CA MET A 84 6.65 -6.78 2.30
C MET A 84 6.82 -8.20 2.82
N PHE A 85 7.33 -9.07 1.96
CA PHE A 85 7.76 -10.41 2.30
C PHE A 85 9.28 -10.44 2.45
N LEU A 86 9.71 -10.96 3.59
CA LEU A 86 11.10 -11.27 3.88
C LEU A 86 11.24 -12.79 3.98
N ILE A 87 12.29 -13.34 3.38
CA ILE A 87 12.55 -14.79 3.35
C ILE A 87 13.98 -15.08 3.77
N LYS A 88 14.24 -16.25 4.35
CA LYS A 88 15.61 -16.75 4.61
C LYS A 88 15.63 -18.27 4.48
N GLU A 89 16.81 -18.83 4.27
CA GLU A 89 17.00 -20.28 4.33
C GLU A 89 16.82 -20.77 5.78
N LYS A 90 16.24 -21.97 5.93
CA LYS A 90 15.90 -22.54 7.23
C LYS A 90 17.12 -23.17 7.89
#